data_AF-A0A941FL48-F1
#
_entry.id   AF-A0A941FL48-F1
#
_cell.length_a   1.000
_cell.length_b   1.000
_cell.length_c   1.000
_cell.angle_alpha   90.00
_cell.angle_beta   90.00
_cell.angle_gamma   90.00
#
_symmetry.space_group_name_H-M   'P 1'
#
loop_
_entity.id
_entity.type
_entity.pdbx_description
1 polymer ?
#
loop_
_entity_poly.entity_id
_entity_poly.type
_entity_poly.pdbx_seq_one_letter_code
_entity_poly.pdbx_strand_id
1 'polypeptide(L)' 'MIEADSLLPGDKIPSERELSDRFNVGRSSVREALRALELLGLIETRRGEGTFIRGFPGA' A
#
# COMPACT_ATOMS: atom_id res chain seq x y z
N MET A 1 -10.49 7.69 5.70
CA MET A 1 -9.70 8.27 6.81
C MET A 1 -8.67 7.22 7.17
N ILE A 2 -7.42 7.40 6.74
CA ILE A 2 -6.29 6.58 7.22
C ILE A 2 -5.68 7.39 8.36
N GLU A 3 -6.22 7.21 9.55
CA GLU A 3 -5.57 7.58 10.80
C GLU A 3 -5.41 6.28 11.59
N ALA A 4 -4.23 6.08 12.19
CA ALA A 4 -3.79 4.92 12.96
C ALA A 4 -3.17 3.75 12.19
N ASP A 5 -2.08 4.04 11.48
CA ASP A 5 -0.77 3.44 11.77
C ASP A 5 0.24 4.47 11.29
N SER A 6 1.27 4.79 12.07
CA SER A 6 2.30 5.76 11.71
C SER A 6 3.20 5.19 10.59
N LEU A 7 2.61 4.95 9.42
CA LEU A 7 3.29 4.45 8.25
C LEU A 7 4.29 5.50 7.79
N LEU A 8 5.56 5.19 7.99
CA LEU A 8 6.66 6.04 7.60
C LEU A 8 7.03 5.77 6.14
N PRO A 9 7.59 6.78 5.45
CA PRO A 9 8.24 6.55 4.17
C PRO A 9 9.27 5.41 4.31
N GLY A 10 9.19 4.42 3.43
CA GLY A 10 10.04 3.23 3.46
C GLY A 10 9.42 2.01 4.16
N ASP A 11 8.27 2.15 4.83
CA ASP A 11 7.59 1.01 5.43
C ASP A 11 7.05 0.06 4.37
N LYS A 12 7.16 -1.24 4.65
CA LYS A 12 6.67 -2.29 3.75
C LYS A 12 5.18 -2.52 3.97
N ILE A 13 4.43 -2.48 2.89
CA ILE A 13 3.00 -2.77 2.86
C ILE A 13 2.82 -4.30 2.87
N PRO A 14 1.85 -4.83 3.64
CA PRO A 14 1.49 -6.24 3.57
C PRO A 14 1.12 -6.67 2.14
N SER A 15 1.32 -7.95 1.83
CA SER A 15 0.99 -8.49 0.51
C SER A 15 -0.50 -8.39 0.19
N GLU A 16 -0.86 -8.45 -1.10
CA GLU A 16 -2.26 -8.45 -1.54
C GLU A 16 -3.12 -9.51 -0.80
N ARG A 17 -2.53 -10.68 -0.52
CA ARG A 17 -3.18 -11.74 0.22
C ARG A 17 -3.45 -11.32 1.67
N GLU A 18 -2.43 -10.81 2.36
CA GLU A 18 -2.57 -10.40 3.77
C GLU A 18 -3.56 -9.24 3.91
N LEU A 19 -3.57 -8.29 2.99
CA LEU A 19 -4.54 -7.18 2.98
C LEU A 19 -5.97 -7.69 2.69
N SER A 20 -6.10 -8.64 1.76
CA SER A 20 -7.38 -9.30 1.46
C SER A 20 -7.94 -10.00 2.68
N ASP A 21 -7.09 -10.72 3.42
CA ASP A 21 -7.44 -11.42 4.66
C ASP A 21 -7.79 -10.41 5.79
N ARG A 22 -6.99 -9.34 5.97
CA ARG A 22 -7.19 -8.31 7.01
C ARG A 22 -8.46 -7.50 6.82
N PHE A 23 -8.75 -7.11 5.58
CA PHE A 23 -9.90 -6.26 5.27
C PHE A 23 -11.14 -7.07 4.87
N ASN A 24 -11.03 -8.40 4.77
CA ASN A 24 -12.09 -9.30 4.34
C ASN A 24 -12.71 -8.87 2.99
N VAL A 25 -11.84 -8.52 2.02
CA VAL A 25 -12.21 -8.11 0.66
C VAL A 25 -11.50 -9.00 -0.37
N GLY A 26 -11.99 -9.00 -1.61
CA GLY A 26 -11.36 -9.75 -2.70
C GLY A 26 -9.98 -9.20 -3.07
N ARG A 27 -9.06 -10.09 -3.47
CA ARG A 27 -7.70 -9.73 -3.93
C ARG A 27 -7.70 -8.75 -5.11
N SER A 28 -8.72 -8.81 -5.97
CA SER A 28 -8.90 -7.84 -7.06
C SER A 28 -9.12 -6.42 -6.54
N SER A 29 -9.97 -6.23 -5.53
CA SER A 29 -10.22 -4.93 -4.91
C SER A 29 -8.97 -4.36 -4.26
N VAL A 30 -8.20 -5.20 -3.56
CA VAL A 30 -6.90 -4.81 -2.97
C VAL A 30 -5.94 -4.34 -4.06
N ARG A 31 -5.81 -5.11 -5.14
CA ARG A 31 -4.92 -4.77 -6.25
C ARG A 31 -5.28 -3.44 -6.89
N GLU A 32 -6.57 -3.17 -7.13
CA GLU A 32 -6.99 -1.88 -7.68
C GLU A 32 -6.71 -0.71 -6.72
N ALA A 33 -6.88 -0.91 -5.40
CA ALA A 33 -6.51 0.09 -4.41
C ALA A 33 -5.00 0.36 -4.40
N LEU A 34 -4.17 -0.68 -4.42
CA LEU A 34 -2.70 -0.53 -4.49
C LEU A 34 -2.27 0.17 -5.78
N ARG A 35 -2.89 -0.14 -6.93
CA ARG A 35 -2.63 0.57 -8.20
C ARG A 35 -2.98 2.04 -8.11
N ALA A 36 -4.12 2.40 -7.51
CA ALA A 36 -4.51 3.78 -7.33
C ALA A 36 -3.49 4.53 -6.46
N LEU A 37 -3.03 3.92 -5.36
CA LEU A 37 -2.00 4.50 -4.49
C LEU A 37 -0.64 4.65 -5.21
N GLU A 38 -0.26 3.70 -6.05
CA GLU A 38 0.98 3.76 -6.84
C GLU A 38 0.93 4.88 -7.87
N LEU A 39 -0.21 5.03 -8.57
CA LEU A 39 -0.49 6.12 -9.49
C LEU A 39 -0.44 7.50 -8.81
N LEU A 40 -0.91 7.59 -7.57
CA LEU A 40 -0.87 8.81 -6.77
C LEU A 40 0.52 9.15 -6.24
N GLY A 41 1.53 8.32 -6.48
CA GLY A 41 2.87 8.59 -5.99
C GLY A 41 3.11 8.15 -4.54
N LEU A 42 2.12 7.54 -3.89
CA LEU A 42 2.13 7.29 -2.44
C LEU A 42 2.83 5.99 -2.06
N ILE A 43 2.96 5.07 -3.01
CA ILE A 43 3.64 3.80 -2.82
C ILE A 43 4.48 3.46 -4.05
N GLU A 44 5.43 2.55 -3.88
CA GLU A 44 6.21 1.98 -4.98
C GLU A 44 6.35 0.47 -4.84
N THR A 45 6.22 -0.24 -5.96
CA THR A 45 6.47 -1.68 -5.99
C THR A 45 7.90 -1.97 -6.46
N ARG A 46 8.69 -2.59 -5.59
CA ARG A 46 10.04 -3.08 -5.89
C ARG A 46 9.98 -4.57 -6.21
N ARG A 47 10.29 -4.94 -7.45
CA ARG A 47 10.20 -6.34 -7.92
C ARG A 47 11.02 -7.27 -7.02
N GLY A 48 10.37 -8.30 -6.47
CA GLY A 48 11.00 -9.28 -5.58
C GLY A 48 11.14 -8.84 -4.12
N GLU A 49 11.00 -7.55 -3.82
CA GLU A 49 11.14 -7.01 -2.46
C GLU A 49 9.79 -6.69 -1.81
N GLY A 50 8.79 -6.29 -2.60
CA GLY A 50 7.43 -5.96 -2.15
C GLY A 50 7.03 -4.52 -2.47
N THR A 51 5.99 -4.04 -1.80
CA THR A 51 5.45 -2.69 -1.99
C THR A 51 5.75 -1.85 -0.77
N PHE A 52 6.17 -0.60 -0.97
CA PHE A 52 6.65 0.28 0.09
C PHE A 52 5.97 1.64 0.03
N ILE A 53 5.79 2.26 1.19
CA ILE A 53 5.26 3.63 1.31
C ILE A 53 6.31 4.61 0.77
N ARG A 54 5.90 5.50 -0.13
CA ARG A 54 6.68 6.67 -0.52
C ARG A 54 6.31 7.84 0.39
N GLY A 55 7.28 8.71 0.65
CA GLY A 55 7.00 9.94 1.39
C GLY A 55 5.99 10.79 0.65
N PHE A 56 5.04 11.37 1.39
CA PHE A 56 4.10 12.33 0.83
C PHE A 56 4.89 13.51 0.25
N PRO A 57 4.82 13.78 -1.07
CA PRO A 57 5.37 15.01 -1.62
C PRO A 57 4.42 16.15 -1.19
N GLY A 58 4.70 16.80 -0.06
CA GLY A 58 3.89 17.92 0.43
C GLY A 58 3.83 18.13 1.95
N ALA A 59 4.57 17.37 2.75
CA ALA A 59 4.83 17.68 4.15
C ALA A 59 6.20 18.34 4.32
#